data_AF-A0A2D0HHG2-F1
#
_entry.id   AF-A0A2D0HHG2-F1
#
_cell.length_a   1.000
_cell.length_b   1.000
_cell.length_c   1.000
_cell.angle_alpha   90.00
_cell.angle_beta   90.00
_cell.angle_gamma   90.00
#
_symmetry.space_group_name_H-M   'P 1'
#
loop_
_entity.id
_entity.type
_entity.pdbx_description
1 polymer ?
#
loop_
_entity_poly.entity_id
_entity_poly.type
_entity_poly.pdbx_seq_one_letter_code
_entity_poly.pdbx_strand_id
1 'polypeptide(L)'
;MFLASSAKPIDDNLKNFVEEIEAQSSSLSVLAARQFRYGLRQTPVEVSIKEPRQFNVLEEFIIRAAIEFQPPPTEDELASVLGLDSVFIKTTTTTLRSLQTLSPTSPLTVTPEGRSFYEKGSVPQPPYPRQIYAITDPLSDKITFQSESLNETVINLPDLADFITIDHTIADIASLPLEEIQKSIQASGLALHVPEEGKIVASSKVLASTQKIWRKISLFVIFDALENKLSIQIRNGKEIFESASNWLEILHTEGKISLQTLCKLSNETLNCEGETKKNTEIEARLENIRTKAIKTTTKSDKKPVLGEAIQLQNGQISQAFLEILNSAKSQVLIYYPRVNQAVVNEKFLTLLQKLANRGVWILIGYGIARRQEDEEKPIPPEVEKKLRAIKTPDGLPSVLIFWLGDSHVKEIIVDREIYLCGSHNWLSYRGNYLPLGESVYKVTIPLPVQEAYEFLANRFQNHAQKLWQNALKNRDSELAVESLCVWGALGMEDIALKEIQKNNWFELLPVWLNLALQGLKSKNLSGDSASFKTALSLLSHVSIEEAFIEQLQQGWRKVIGAIAINNPETALNLLSDEVWAQFIRLTIVQESDSRNDFILYRT
;
A
#
# COMPACT_ATOMS: atom_id res chain seq x y z
N MET A 1 6.36 20.69 -15.26
CA MET A 1 7.42 20.86 -16.28
C MET A 1 8.69 20.27 -15.66
N PHE A 2 9.01 19.03 -16.01
CA PHE A 2 10.25 18.39 -15.55
C PHE A 2 11.42 19.23 -16.08
N LEU A 3 12.33 19.65 -15.21
CA LEU A 3 13.56 20.31 -15.63
C LEU A 3 14.33 19.32 -16.51
N ALA A 4 14.78 19.79 -17.67
CA ALA A 4 15.47 18.98 -18.66
C ALA A 4 16.74 18.35 -18.06
N SER A 5 16.62 17.05 -17.73
CA SER A 5 17.56 15.96 -17.96
C SER A 5 19.06 16.30 -17.84
N SER A 6 19.66 15.86 -16.73
CA SER A 6 20.88 15.06 -16.90
C SER A 6 20.49 13.83 -17.72
N ALA A 7 21.27 13.44 -18.74
CA ALA A 7 20.91 12.32 -19.59
C ALA A 7 20.81 11.04 -18.75
N LYS A 8 19.59 10.55 -18.51
CA LYS A 8 19.34 9.30 -17.80
C LYS A 8 20.11 8.18 -18.52
N PRO A 9 20.89 7.34 -17.81
CA PRO A 9 21.64 6.24 -18.43
C PRO A 9 20.68 5.12 -18.87
N ILE A 10 20.10 5.29 -20.06
CA ILE A 10 19.13 4.39 -20.68
C ILE A 10 19.73 3.89 -22.00
N ASP A 11 19.91 2.57 -22.12
CA ASP A 11 20.31 1.95 -23.38
C ASP A 11 19.26 2.21 -24.47
N ASP A 12 19.70 2.56 -25.69
CA ASP A 12 18.80 2.96 -26.79
C ASP A 12 17.69 1.95 -27.09
N ASN A 13 18.00 0.66 -26.98
CA ASN A 13 17.06 -0.43 -27.23
C ASN A 13 15.97 -0.60 -26.15
N LEU A 14 16.04 0.17 -25.05
CA LEU A 14 15.08 0.12 -23.95
C LEU A 14 14.18 1.36 -23.88
N LYS A 15 14.41 2.39 -24.70
CA LYS A 15 13.65 3.64 -24.67
C LYS A 15 12.13 3.43 -24.78
N ASN A 16 11.67 2.60 -25.72
CA ASN A 16 10.25 2.29 -25.87
C ASN A 16 9.66 1.62 -24.61
N PHE A 17 10.43 0.73 -23.95
CA PHE A 17 9.98 0.11 -22.70
C PHE A 17 9.96 1.09 -21.54
N VAL A 18 10.88 2.04 -21.50
CA VAL A 18 10.87 3.13 -20.52
C VAL A 18 9.61 3.98 -20.70
N GLU A 19 9.31 4.39 -21.93
CA GLU A 19 8.08 5.14 -22.24
C GLU A 19 6.82 4.35 -21.84
N GLU A 20 6.77 3.04 -22.13
CA GLU A 20 5.67 2.18 -21.68
C GLU A 20 5.54 2.11 -20.15
N ILE A 21 6.64 2.08 -19.40
CA ILE A 21 6.64 2.06 -17.92
C ILE A 21 6.18 3.41 -17.37
N GLU A 22 6.74 4.52 -17.85
CA GLU A 22 6.39 5.87 -17.38
C GLU A 22 4.96 6.27 -17.81
N ALA A 23 4.43 5.68 -18.89
CA ALA A 23 3.04 5.85 -19.32
C ALA A 23 2.03 5.10 -18.42
N GLN A 24 2.44 4.06 -17.69
CA GLN A 24 1.54 3.34 -16.77
C GLN A 24 1.09 4.22 -15.62
N SER A 25 1.97 5.11 -15.15
CA SER A 25 1.65 6.11 -14.14
C SER A 25 2.60 7.28 -14.25
N SER A 26 2.04 8.49 -14.19
CA SER A 26 2.83 9.73 -14.10
C SER A 26 3.69 9.85 -12.83
N SER A 27 3.58 8.89 -11.89
CA SER A 27 4.44 8.78 -10.72
C SER A 27 5.71 7.97 -10.95
N LEU A 28 5.75 7.14 -11.98
CA LEU A 28 6.90 6.28 -12.26
C LEU A 28 7.91 7.05 -13.11
N SER A 29 9.14 7.13 -12.62
CA SER A 29 10.29 7.64 -13.37
C SER A 29 11.30 6.52 -13.48
N VAL A 30 11.67 6.14 -14.71
CA VAL A 30 12.80 5.22 -14.89
C VAL A 30 14.08 6.04 -14.77
N LEU A 31 14.87 5.77 -13.74
CA LEU A 31 16.12 6.48 -13.47
C LEU A 31 17.27 5.93 -14.32
N ALA A 32 17.26 4.63 -14.59
CA ALA A 32 18.23 3.97 -15.46
C ALA A 32 17.63 2.71 -16.07
N ALA A 33 18.11 2.35 -17.26
CA ALA A 33 17.74 1.09 -17.91
C ALA A 33 18.92 0.56 -18.72
N ARG A 34 19.39 -0.67 -18.42
CA ARG A 34 20.57 -1.26 -19.05
C ARG A 34 20.38 -2.73 -19.35
N GLN A 35 20.97 -3.18 -20.46
CA GLN A 35 20.94 -4.58 -20.87
C GLN A 35 22.21 -5.31 -20.46
N PHE A 36 22.03 -6.53 -19.97
CA PHE A 36 23.10 -7.44 -19.59
C PHE A 36 22.91 -8.78 -20.27
N ARG A 37 24.00 -9.54 -20.31
CA ARG A 37 23.92 -10.99 -20.51
C ARG A 37 24.09 -11.70 -19.17
N TYR A 38 23.42 -12.84 -19.03
CA TYR A 38 23.67 -13.78 -17.95
C TYR A 38 23.74 -15.21 -18.52
N GLY A 39 24.45 -16.09 -17.83
CA GLY A 39 24.65 -17.46 -18.30
C GLY A 39 23.67 -18.43 -17.67
N LEU A 40 22.84 -19.06 -18.50
CA LEU A 40 22.14 -20.29 -18.16
C LEU A 40 23.11 -21.47 -18.24
N ARG A 41 22.81 -22.53 -17.51
CA ARG A 41 23.52 -23.80 -17.61
C ARG A 41 22.60 -24.83 -18.25
N GLN A 42 23.09 -25.46 -19.32
CA GLN A 42 22.39 -26.53 -20.02
C GLN A 42 23.16 -27.83 -19.85
N THR A 43 22.49 -28.86 -19.37
CA THR A 43 23.08 -30.19 -19.17
C THR A 43 22.22 -31.23 -19.86
N PRO A 44 22.76 -32.02 -20.80
CA PRO A 44 22.02 -33.11 -21.42
C PRO A 44 21.86 -34.26 -20.43
N VAL A 45 20.62 -34.73 -20.27
CA VAL A 45 20.22 -35.79 -19.35
C VAL A 45 19.48 -36.86 -20.13
N GLU A 46 19.84 -38.11 -19.91
CA GLU A 46 19.08 -39.27 -20.36
C GLU A 46 18.15 -39.72 -19.24
N VAL A 47 16.86 -39.87 -19.54
CA VAL A 47 15.87 -40.43 -18.64
C VAL A 47 15.38 -41.78 -19.17
N SER A 48 15.28 -42.77 -18.29
CA SER A 48 14.70 -44.07 -18.61
C SER A 48 13.20 -44.06 -18.30
N ILE A 49 12.35 -44.24 -19.32
CA ILE A 49 10.89 -44.18 -19.18
C ILE A 49 10.33 -45.59 -19.14
N LYS A 50 9.55 -45.89 -18.11
CA LYS A 50 8.77 -47.12 -17.95
C LYS A 50 7.29 -46.79 -18.08
N GLU A 51 6.62 -47.33 -19.09
CA GLU A 51 5.18 -47.14 -19.27
C GLU A 51 4.52 -48.43 -19.77
N PRO A 52 3.20 -48.61 -19.56
CA PRO A 52 2.48 -49.70 -20.17
C PRO A 52 2.31 -49.43 -21.68
N ARG A 53 2.34 -50.49 -22.49
CA ARG A 53 1.94 -50.44 -23.89
C ARG A 53 0.64 -51.20 -24.10
N GLN A 54 -0.12 -50.80 -25.11
CA GLN A 54 -1.26 -51.58 -25.56
C GLN A 54 -0.79 -52.92 -26.12
N PHE A 55 -1.65 -53.93 -26.04
CA PHE A 55 -1.43 -55.16 -26.79
C PHE A 55 -1.36 -54.85 -28.28
N ASN A 56 -0.48 -55.53 -29.00
CA ASN A 56 -0.62 -55.56 -30.44
C ASN A 56 -1.79 -56.48 -30.82
N VAL A 57 -2.30 -56.33 -32.04
CA VAL A 57 -3.48 -57.07 -32.53
C VAL A 57 -3.32 -58.59 -32.37
N LEU A 58 -2.12 -59.12 -32.61
CA LEU A 58 -1.86 -60.55 -32.53
C LEU A 58 -1.82 -61.05 -31.07
N GLU A 59 -1.21 -60.29 -30.17
CA GLU A 59 -1.21 -60.58 -28.73
C GLU A 59 -2.63 -60.58 -28.15
N GLU A 60 -3.42 -59.56 -28.49
CA GLU A 60 -4.81 -59.45 -28.04
C GLU A 60 -5.63 -60.64 -28.54
N PHE A 61 -5.48 -61.01 -29.82
CA PHE A 61 -6.19 -62.15 -30.40
C PHE A 61 -5.78 -63.48 -29.75
N ILE A 62 -4.48 -63.68 -29.49
CA ILE A 62 -3.98 -64.89 -28.82
C ILE A 62 -4.55 -65.01 -27.41
N ILE A 63 -4.56 -63.92 -26.63
CA ILE A 63 -5.10 -63.91 -25.27
C ILE A 63 -6.60 -64.15 -25.29
N ARG A 64 -7.32 -63.49 -26.21
CA ARG A 64 -8.76 -63.68 -26.39
C ARG A 64 -9.11 -65.11 -26.79
N ALA A 65 -8.37 -65.70 -27.72
CA ALA A 65 -8.51 -67.09 -28.13
C ALA A 65 -8.29 -68.05 -26.94
N ALA A 66 -7.28 -67.79 -26.10
CA ALA A 66 -7.01 -68.56 -24.89
C ALA A 66 -8.10 -68.42 -23.80
N ILE A 67 -8.94 -67.37 -23.86
CA ILE A 67 -10.07 -67.14 -22.94
C ILE A 67 -11.38 -67.72 -23.49
N GLU A 68 -11.66 -67.51 -24.79
CA GLU A 68 -12.97 -67.76 -25.39
C GLU A 68 -13.14 -69.16 -25.98
N PHE A 69 -12.07 -69.79 -26.50
CA PHE A 69 -12.18 -71.13 -27.06
C PHE A 69 -12.25 -72.20 -25.96
N GLN A 70 -13.13 -73.18 -26.15
CA GLN A 70 -13.27 -74.35 -25.28
C GLN A 70 -13.22 -75.63 -26.13
N PRO A 71 -12.18 -76.48 -26.01
CA PRO A 71 -10.98 -76.31 -25.18
C PRO A 71 -10.05 -75.19 -25.71
N PRO A 72 -9.16 -74.62 -24.87
CA PRO A 72 -8.19 -73.62 -25.34
C PRO A 72 -7.29 -74.20 -26.45
N PRO A 73 -6.93 -73.41 -27.48
CA PRO A 73 -6.20 -73.91 -28.63
C PRO A 73 -4.72 -74.12 -28.34
N THR A 74 -4.08 -74.98 -29.13
CA THR A 74 -2.61 -75.03 -29.24
C THR A 74 -2.09 -73.95 -30.20
N GLU A 75 -0.78 -73.71 -30.17
CA GLU A 75 -0.13 -72.71 -31.05
C GLU A 75 -0.31 -73.03 -32.54
N ASP A 76 -0.22 -74.32 -32.92
CA ASP A 76 -0.34 -74.75 -34.31
C ASP A 76 -1.80 -74.72 -34.81
N GLU A 77 -2.77 -75.03 -33.93
CA GLU A 77 -4.20 -74.90 -34.23
C GLU A 77 -4.59 -73.43 -34.44
N LEU A 78 -4.13 -72.54 -33.57
CA LEU A 78 -4.42 -71.11 -33.67
C LEU A 78 -3.78 -70.50 -34.92
N ALA A 79 -2.55 -70.91 -35.27
CA ALA A 79 -1.89 -70.51 -36.50
C ALA A 79 -2.69 -70.93 -37.75
N SER A 80 -3.19 -72.17 -37.76
CA SER A 80 -4.02 -72.71 -38.83
C SER A 80 -5.34 -71.94 -39.00
N VAL A 81 -6.03 -71.66 -37.89
CA VAL A 81 -7.30 -70.89 -37.89
C VAL A 81 -7.10 -69.46 -38.41
N LEU A 82 -5.97 -68.82 -38.08
CA LEU A 82 -5.65 -67.47 -38.52
C LEU A 82 -5.05 -67.40 -39.93
N GLY A 83 -4.71 -68.53 -40.54
CA GLY A 83 -3.98 -68.56 -41.81
C GLY A 83 -2.58 -67.95 -41.73
N LEU A 84 -1.95 -67.99 -40.55
CA LEU A 84 -0.62 -67.44 -40.28
C LEU A 84 0.41 -68.58 -40.14
N ASP A 85 1.67 -68.28 -40.44
CA ASP A 85 2.77 -69.20 -40.12
C ASP A 85 2.88 -69.39 -38.60
N SER A 86 3.02 -70.63 -38.13
CA SER A 86 3.09 -70.97 -36.70
C SER A 86 4.28 -70.32 -36.00
N VAL A 87 5.33 -69.91 -36.73
CA VAL A 87 6.45 -69.14 -36.18
C VAL A 87 5.99 -67.81 -35.55
N PHE A 88 5.02 -67.11 -36.14
CA PHE A 88 4.51 -65.86 -35.60
C PHE A 88 3.76 -66.07 -34.29
N ILE A 89 2.88 -67.08 -34.24
CA ILE A 89 2.14 -67.42 -33.02
C ILE A 89 3.12 -67.84 -31.90
N LYS A 90 4.09 -68.71 -32.21
CA LYS A 90 5.10 -69.18 -31.26
C LYS A 90 5.94 -68.03 -30.69
N THR A 91 6.37 -67.10 -31.55
CA THR A 91 7.18 -65.95 -31.11
C THR A 91 6.37 -65.03 -30.20
N THR A 92 5.11 -64.74 -30.57
CA THR A 92 4.24 -63.91 -29.74
C THR A 92 3.86 -64.59 -28.42
N THR A 93 3.59 -65.90 -28.40
CA THR A 93 3.30 -66.62 -27.15
C THR A 93 4.53 -66.72 -26.26
N THR A 94 5.74 -66.84 -26.81
CA THR A 94 6.99 -66.73 -26.03
C THR A 94 7.11 -65.36 -25.36
N THR A 95 6.83 -64.26 -26.06
CA THR A 95 6.82 -62.91 -25.47
C THR A 95 5.77 -62.81 -24.35
N LEU A 96 4.54 -63.25 -24.59
CA LEU A 96 3.47 -63.20 -23.59
C LEU A 96 3.76 -64.08 -22.36
N ARG A 97 4.41 -65.25 -22.53
CA ARG A 97 4.88 -66.09 -21.42
C ARG A 97 5.99 -65.40 -20.62
N SER A 98 6.92 -64.72 -21.29
CA SER A 98 7.98 -63.96 -20.59
C SER A 98 7.43 -62.82 -19.73
N LEU A 99 6.29 -62.25 -20.15
CA LEU A 99 5.51 -61.27 -19.40
C LEU A 99 4.53 -61.92 -18.40
N GLN A 100 4.62 -63.24 -18.19
CA GLN A 100 3.72 -64.02 -17.33
C GLN A 100 2.23 -63.87 -17.66
N THR A 101 1.89 -63.50 -18.90
CA THR A 101 0.50 -63.33 -19.37
C THR A 101 -0.13 -64.66 -19.75
N LEU A 102 0.67 -65.62 -20.24
CA LEU A 102 0.26 -66.98 -20.58
C LEU A 102 0.99 -68.02 -19.73
N SER A 103 0.35 -69.16 -19.50
CA SER A 103 0.95 -70.34 -18.86
C SER A 103 2.14 -70.87 -19.68
N PRO A 104 3.17 -71.44 -19.02
CA PRO A 104 4.31 -72.06 -19.72
C PRO A 104 3.92 -73.32 -20.50
N THR A 105 2.78 -73.93 -20.22
CA THR A 105 2.34 -75.18 -20.84
C THR A 105 1.33 -74.96 -21.96
N SER A 106 1.29 -75.91 -22.90
CA SER A 106 0.21 -76.05 -23.89
C SER A 106 -0.94 -76.86 -23.28
N PRO A 107 -2.23 -76.58 -23.56
CA PRO A 107 -2.77 -75.57 -24.48
C PRO A 107 -2.67 -74.12 -23.94
N LEU A 108 -2.87 -73.13 -24.82
CA LEU A 108 -2.73 -71.71 -24.49
C LEU A 108 -3.75 -71.32 -23.41
N THR A 109 -3.26 -71.07 -22.20
CA THR A 109 -4.08 -70.67 -21.04
C THR A 109 -3.56 -69.38 -20.46
N VAL A 110 -4.47 -68.47 -20.11
CA VAL A 110 -4.15 -67.15 -19.55
C VAL A 110 -3.97 -67.25 -18.04
N THR A 111 -2.91 -66.66 -17.51
CA THR A 111 -2.65 -66.58 -16.06
C THR A 111 -3.60 -65.56 -15.39
N PRO A 112 -3.74 -65.56 -14.06
CA PRO A 112 -4.46 -64.51 -13.34
C PRO A 112 -3.92 -63.10 -13.67
N GLU A 113 -2.60 -62.94 -13.75
CA GLU A 113 -1.93 -61.69 -14.11
C GLU A 113 -2.24 -61.28 -15.55
N GLY A 114 -2.19 -62.24 -16.48
CA GLY A 114 -2.51 -62.00 -17.87
C GLY A 114 -3.97 -61.60 -18.11
N ARG A 115 -4.89 -62.16 -17.32
CA ARG A 115 -6.30 -61.75 -17.33
C ARG A 115 -6.46 -60.30 -16.84
N SER A 116 -5.73 -59.91 -15.79
CA SER A 116 -5.72 -58.51 -15.33
C SER A 116 -5.15 -57.55 -16.37
N PHE A 117 -4.08 -57.93 -17.07
CA PHE A 117 -3.50 -57.13 -18.16
C PHE A 117 -4.48 -56.99 -19.32
N TYR A 118 -5.15 -58.09 -19.71
CA TYR A 118 -6.18 -58.10 -20.74
C TYR A 118 -7.36 -57.19 -20.42
N GLU A 119 -7.90 -57.27 -19.20
CA GLU A 119 -8.98 -56.38 -18.72
C GLU A 119 -8.58 -54.90 -18.73
N LYS A 120 -7.29 -54.60 -18.49
CA LYS A 120 -6.71 -53.25 -18.55
C LYS A 120 -6.27 -52.84 -19.98
N GLY A 121 -6.36 -53.73 -20.95
CA GLY A 121 -5.91 -53.53 -22.34
C GLY A 121 -4.40 -53.32 -22.53
N SER A 122 -3.56 -53.55 -21.51
CA SER A 122 -2.14 -53.14 -21.57
C SER A 122 -1.18 -54.08 -20.85
N VAL A 123 0.08 -54.09 -21.30
CA VAL A 123 1.20 -54.87 -20.74
C VAL A 123 2.41 -54.00 -20.41
N PRO A 124 3.28 -54.44 -19.49
CA PRO A 124 4.52 -53.73 -19.19
C PRO A 124 5.44 -53.62 -20.43
N GLN A 125 5.92 -52.42 -20.72
CA GLN A 125 7.01 -52.21 -21.69
C GLN A 125 8.36 -52.17 -20.95
N PRO A 126 9.43 -52.77 -21.52
CA PRO A 126 10.79 -52.55 -21.03
C PRO A 126 11.12 -51.04 -21.01
N PRO A 127 11.84 -50.55 -19.99
CA PRO A 127 12.21 -49.14 -19.94
C PRO A 127 13.05 -48.74 -21.16
N TYR A 128 12.76 -47.58 -21.74
CA TYR A 128 13.48 -47.06 -22.90
C TYR A 128 14.09 -45.68 -22.59
N PRO A 129 15.30 -45.38 -23.10
CA PRO A 129 15.96 -44.11 -22.83
C PRO A 129 15.38 -42.98 -23.69
N ARG A 130 15.35 -41.78 -23.15
CA ARG A 130 15.03 -40.53 -23.87
C ARG A 130 15.97 -39.42 -23.41
N GLN A 131 16.58 -38.74 -24.36
CA GLN A 131 17.41 -37.57 -24.08
C GLN A 131 16.54 -36.32 -23.91
N ILE A 132 16.85 -35.54 -22.88
CA ILE A 132 16.29 -34.23 -22.56
C ILE A 132 17.41 -33.29 -22.10
N TYR A 133 17.10 -32.02 -21.95
CA TYR A 133 18.05 -30.99 -21.54
C TYR A 133 17.54 -30.32 -20.27
N ALA A 134 18.34 -30.41 -19.21
CA ALA A 134 18.11 -29.68 -17.98
C ALA A 134 18.70 -28.27 -18.11
N ILE A 135 17.85 -27.27 -17.89
CA ILE A 135 18.19 -25.85 -17.95
C ILE A 135 18.12 -25.29 -16.54
N THR A 136 19.28 -24.94 -16.02
CA THR A 136 19.44 -24.30 -14.72
C THR A 136 19.54 -22.79 -14.92
N ASP A 137 18.55 -22.07 -14.41
CA ASP A 137 18.48 -20.61 -14.46
C ASP A 137 18.78 -20.02 -13.07
N PRO A 138 19.95 -19.36 -12.89
CA PRO A 138 20.37 -18.85 -11.61
C PRO A 138 19.64 -17.56 -11.17
N LEU A 139 18.91 -16.87 -12.05
CA LEU A 139 18.10 -15.71 -11.67
C LEU A 139 16.72 -16.13 -11.15
N SER A 140 16.15 -17.19 -11.72
CA SER A 140 14.85 -17.71 -11.27
C SER A 140 14.96 -18.76 -10.16
N ASP A 141 16.18 -19.24 -9.88
CA ASP A 141 16.47 -20.36 -8.97
C ASP A 141 15.69 -21.64 -9.32
N LYS A 142 15.55 -21.91 -10.63
CA LYS A 142 14.77 -23.04 -11.15
C LYS A 142 15.58 -23.92 -12.09
N ILE A 143 15.24 -25.21 -12.03
CA ILE A 143 15.65 -26.20 -13.03
C ILE A 143 14.41 -26.54 -13.86
N THR A 144 14.51 -26.37 -15.16
CA THR A 144 13.46 -26.77 -16.12
C THR A 144 14.02 -27.80 -17.08
N PHE A 145 13.16 -28.64 -17.64
CA PHE A 145 13.56 -29.65 -18.61
C PHE A 145 12.93 -29.36 -19.97
N GLN A 146 13.71 -29.54 -21.04
CA GLN A 146 13.26 -29.35 -22.42
C GLN A 146 13.63 -30.56 -23.28
N SER A 147 12.83 -30.85 -24.31
CA SER A 147 13.13 -31.93 -25.27
C SER A 147 14.23 -31.55 -26.25
N GLU A 148 14.41 -30.25 -26.51
CA GLU A 148 15.36 -29.72 -27.47
C GLU A 148 16.43 -28.87 -26.77
N SER A 149 17.62 -28.81 -27.34
CA SER A 149 18.70 -27.98 -26.83
C SER A 149 18.44 -26.51 -27.12
N LEU A 150 18.78 -25.63 -26.18
CA LEU A 150 18.84 -24.21 -26.41
C LEU A 150 19.97 -23.88 -27.40
N ASN A 151 19.64 -23.01 -28.36
CA ASN A 151 20.62 -22.48 -29.30
C ASN A 151 21.63 -21.57 -28.58
N GLU A 152 22.91 -21.77 -28.89
CA GLU A 152 23.99 -20.92 -28.46
C GLU A 152 23.96 -19.62 -29.28
N THR A 153 23.77 -18.49 -28.60
CA THR A 153 23.72 -17.17 -29.23
C THR A 153 24.89 -16.33 -28.73
N VAL A 154 25.66 -15.74 -29.65
CA VAL A 154 26.69 -14.78 -29.30
C VAL A 154 26.02 -13.46 -28.94
N ILE A 155 26.05 -13.13 -27.64
CA ILE A 155 25.49 -11.88 -27.12
C ILE A 155 26.64 -10.99 -26.64
N ASN A 156 26.85 -9.89 -27.36
CA ASN A 156 27.86 -8.88 -27.02
C ASN A 156 27.27 -7.82 -26.08
N LEU A 157 27.11 -8.18 -24.80
CA LEU A 157 26.63 -7.33 -23.72
C LEU A 157 27.51 -7.55 -22.46
N PRO A 158 27.56 -6.59 -21.52
CA PRO A 158 28.23 -6.79 -20.24
C PRO A 158 27.66 -8.01 -19.50
N ASP A 159 28.51 -8.82 -18.86
CA ASP A 159 28.05 -9.94 -18.03
C ASP A 159 27.54 -9.39 -16.69
N LEU A 160 26.34 -9.78 -16.30
CA LEU A 160 25.76 -9.39 -15.01
C LEU A 160 26.64 -9.89 -13.84
N ALA A 161 27.27 -11.06 -13.99
CA ALA A 161 28.14 -11.63 -12.98
C ALA A 161 29.40 -10.79 -12.69
N ASP A 162 29.77 -9.85 -13.57
CA ASP A 162 30.86 -8.91 -13.33
C ASP A 162 30.49 -7.87 -12.25
N PHE A 163 29.19 -7.69 -11.96
CA PHE A 163 28.67 -6.66 -11.06
C PHE A 163 28.04 -7.24 -9.79
N ILE A 164 27.54 -8.47 -9.83
CA ILE A 164 26.87 -9.12 -8.72
C ILE A 164 27.35 -10.57 -8.56
N THR A 165 27.49 -11.02 -7.32
CA THR A 165 27.74 -12.44 -7.04
C THR A 165 26.45 -13.21 -7.24
N ILE A 166 26.34 -13.94 -8.35
CA ILE A 166 25.24 -14.87 -8.59
C ILE A 166 25.62 -16.18 -7.92
N ASP A 167 25.19 -16.36 -6.66
CA ASP A 167 25.45 -17.61 -5.94
C ASP A 167 24.84 -18.79 -6.70
N HIS A 168 25.64 -19.82 -6.93
CA HIS A 168 25.19 -21.05 -7.57
C HIS A 168 24.55 -21.97 -6.52
N THR A 169 23.46 -21.50 -5.92
CA THR A 169 22.68 -22.25 -4.91
C THR A 169 22.04 -23.52 -5.47
N ILE A 170 21.88 -23.58 -6.79
CA ILE A 170 21.25 -24.71 -7.46
C ILE A 170 22.21 -25.90 -7.46
N ALA A 171 21.78 -26.98 -6.82
CA ALA A 171 22.52 -28.24 -6.77
C ALA A 171 22.83 -28.76 -8.18
N ASP A 172 23.99 -29.41 -8.32
CA ASP A 172 24.36 -30.04 -9.59
C ASP A 172 23.30 -31.09 -9.95
N ILE A 173 22.89 -31.13 -11.21
CA ILE A 173 21.87 -32.05 -11.71
C ILE A 173 22.27 -33.50 -11.45
N ALA A 174 23.58 -33.79 -11.48
CA ALA A 174 24.12 -35.10 -11.15
C ALA A 174 23.88 -35.53 -9.69
N SER A 175 23.61 -34.57 -8.78
CA SER A 175 23.40 -34.80 -7.35
C SER A 175 21.93 -34.76 -6.91
N LEU A 176 21.01 -34.44 -7.82
CA LEU A 176 19.59 -34.35 -7.50
C LEU A 176 18.96 -35.74 -7.31
N PRO A 177 18.09 -35.92 -6.31
CA PRO A 177 17.35 -37.17 -6.15
C PRO A 177 16.35 -37.37 -7.29
N LEU A 178 16.07 -38.63 -7.64
CA LEU A 178 15.19 -38.99 -8.76
C LEU A 178 13.80 -38.39 -8.60
N GLU A 179 13.29 -38.29 -7.37
CA GLU A 179 11.99 -37.72 -7.04
C GLU A 179 11.91 -36.23 -7.40
N GLU A 180 13.00 -35.47 -7.25
CA GLU A 180 13.05 -34.05 -7.63
C GLU A 180 13.12 -33.88 -9.15
N ILE A 181 13.84 -34.76 -9.83
CA ILE A 181 13.90 -34.79 -11.31
C ILE A 181 12.52 -35.13 -11.87
N GLN A 182 11.84 -36.12 -11.32
CA GLN A 182 10.46 -36.50 -11.68
C GLN A 182 9.49 -35.32 -11.54
N LYS A 183 9.49 -34.63 -10.39
CA LYS A 183 8.66 -33.43 -10.15
C LYS A 183 8.98 -32.31 -11.12
N SER A 184 10.26 -32.08 -11.40
CA SER A 184 10.70 -31.00 -12.30
C SER A 184 10.33 -31.28 -13.76
N ILE A 185 10.41 -32.54 -14.20
CA ILE A 185 9.95 -32.97 -15.53
C ILE A 185 8.44 -32.78 -15.68
N GLN A 186 7.67 -33.11 -14.63
CA GLN A 186 6.22 -32.87 -14.60
C GLN A 186 5.89 -31.38 -14.69
N ALA A 187 6.54 -30.55 -13.87
CA ALA A 187 6.37 -29.10 -13.88
C ALA A 187 6.78 -28.46 -15.21
N SER A 188 7.69 -29.09 -15.96
CA SER A 188 8.13 -28.63 -17.29
C SER A 188 7.20 -29.04 -18.43
N GLY A 189 6.15 -29.82 -18.16
CA GLY A 189 5.13 -30.16 -19.15
C GLY A 189 5.57 -31.15 -20.24
N LEU A 190 6.68 -31.87 -20.07
CA LEU A 190 7.22 -32.77 -21.10
C LEU A 190 6.45 -34.08 -21.31
N ALA A 191 5.40 -34.35 -20.51
CA ALA A 191 4.60 -35.58 -20.56
C ALA A 191 5.42 -36.88 -20.53
N LEU A 192 6.58 -36.86 -19.84
CA LEU A 192 7.47 -38.02 -19.67
C LEU A 192 7.27 -38.76 -18.34
N HIS A 193 6.60 -38.12 -17.39
CA HIS A 193 6.30 -38.69 -16.08
C HIS A 193 4.85 -38.40 -15.70
N VAL A 194 3.97 -39.35 -15.99
CA VAL A 194 2.54 -39.30 -15.67
C VAL A 194 2.18 -40.58 -14.90
N PRO A 195 2.40 -40.62 -13.58
CA PRO A 195 2.14 -41.80 -12.76
C PRO A 195 0.72 -42.35 -12.88
N GLU A 196 -0.27 -41.46 -13.06
CA GLU A 196 -1.68 -41.82 -13.23
C GLU A 196 -1.94 -42.66 -14.49
N GLU A 197 -1.17 -42.41 -15.56
CA GLU A 197 -1.20 -43.17 -16.82
C GLU A 197 -0.20 -44.35 -16.80
N GLY A 198 0.47 -44.59 -15.68
CA GLY A 198 1.49 -45.62 -15.54
C GLY A 198 2.84 -45.28 -16.18
N LYS A 199 3.02 -44.05 -16.67
CA LYS A 199 4.26 -43.57 -17.30
C LYS A 199 5.21 -42.96 -16.27
N ILE A 200 6.31 -43.64 -16.00
CA ILE A 200 7.22 -43.32 -14.89
C ILE A 200 8.65 -43.14 -15.40
N VAL A 201 9.32 -42.06 -14.99
CA VAL A 201 10.78 -41.93 -15.17
C VAL A 201 11.45 -42.79 -14.11
N ALA A 202 12.06 -43.90 -14.51
CA ALA A 202 12.64 -44.91 -13.64
C ALA A 202 14.08 -44.60 -13.21
N SER A 203 14.83 -43.86 -14.01
CA SER A 203 16.18 -43.41 -13.69
C SER A 203 16.58 -42.21 -14.54
N SER A 204 17.63 -41.50 -14.14
CA SER A 204 18.22 -40.41 -14.90
C SER A 204 19.76 -40.48 -14.87
N LYS A 205 20.40 -40.00 -15.93
CA LYS A 205 21.86 -39.96 -16.07
C LYS A 205 22.30 -38.74 -16.87
N VAL A 206 23.32 -38.02 -16.39
CA VAL A 206 23.95 -36.93 -17.14
C VAL A 206 24.83 -37.50 -18.26
N LEU A 207 24.63 -37.02 -19.50
CA LEU A 207 25.29 -37.54 -20.70
C LEU A 207 26.60 -36.83 -21.04
N ALA A 208 26.67 -35.51 -20.81
CA ALA A 208 27.83 -34.69 -21.17
C ALA A 208 28.02 -33.53 -20.19
N SER A 209 29.12 -32.81 -20.36
CA SER A 209 29.43 -31.63 -19.55
C SER A 209 28.41 -30.51 -19.74
N THR A 210 28.17 -29.77 -18.66
CA THR A 210 27.29 -28.61 -18.63
C THR A 210 27.84 -27.50 -19.52
N GLN A 211 27.00 -26.99 -20.41
CA GLN A 211 27.29 -25.88 -21.31
C GLN A 211 26.72 -24.57 -20.75
N LYS A 212 27.45 -23.46 -20.90
CA LYS A 212 26.96 -22.12 -20.50
C LYS A 212 26.30 -21.46 -21.71
N ILE A 213 25.00 -21.20 -21.64
CA ILE A 213 24.21 -20.56 -22.70
C ILE A 213 23.89 -19.13 -22.29
N TRP A 214 24.26 -18.17 -23.13
CA TRP A 214 24.01 -16.75 -22.83
C TRP A 214 22.58 -16.34 -23.15
N ARG A 215 21.98 -15.59 -22.24
CA ARG A 215 20.68 -14.94 -22.41
C ARG A 215 20.76 -13.46 -22.08
N LYS A 216 19.88 -12.70 -22.72
CA LYS A 216 19.76 -11.26 -22.56
C LYS A 216 18.71 -10.96 -21.49
N ILE A 217 19.03 -10.02 -20.61
CA ILE A 217 18.10 -9.43 -19.65
C ILE A 217 18.20 -7.92 -19.69
N SER A 218 17.16 -7.27 -19.20
CA SER A 218 17.09 -5.82 -19.05
C SER A 218 16.85 -5.49 -17.60
N LEU A 219 17.67 -4.61 -17.04
CA LEU A 219 17.53 -4.11 -15.68
C LEU A 219 17.01 -2.68 -15.74
N PHE A 220 15.97 -2.40 -14.96
CA PHE A 220 15.38 -1.08 -14.81
C PHE A 220 15.49 -0.65 -13.35
N VAL A 221 15.93 0.58 -13.13
CA VAL A 221 15.84 1.26 -11.84
C VAL A 221 14.66 2.21 -11.94
N ILE A 222 13.59 1.91 -11.22
CA ILE A 222 12.32 2.64 -11.31
C ILE A 222 12.08 3.32 -9.98
N PHE A 223 11.89 4.63 -10.02
CA PHE A 223 11.48 5.41 -8.88
C PHE A 223 9.98 5.66 -8.95
N ASP A 224 9.26 5.20 -7.92
CA ASP A 224 7.87 5.58 -7.72
C ASP A 224 7.81 6.82 -6.83
N ALA A 225 7.48 7.95 -7.44
CA ALA A 225 7.33 9.22 -6.75
C ALA A 225 6.13 9.27 -5.79
N LEU A 226 5.18 8.32 -5.87
CA LEU A 226 4.10 8.19 -4.89
C LEU A 226 4.62 7.47 -3.65
N GLU A 227 5.17 6.27 -3.80
CA GLU A 227 5.65 5.47 -2.67
C GLU A 227 6.98 5.96 -2.07
N ASN A 228 7.63 6.93 -2.73
CA ASN A 228 9.03 7.34 -2.48
C ASN A 228 9.95 6.12 -2.43
N LYS A 229 9.70 5.16 -3.33
CA LYS A 229 10.33 3.85 -3.35
C LYS A 229 11.14 3.73 -4.63
N LEU A 230 12.42 3.41 -4.46
CA LEU A 230 13.26 2.93 -5.55
C LEU A 230 13.08 1.41 -5.65
N SER A 231 12.70 0.94 -6.83
CA SER A 231 12.55 -0.47 -7.15
C SER A 231 13.51 -0.86 -8.26
N ILE A 232 13.96 -2.11 -8.23
CA ILE A 232 14.86 -2.68 -9.23
C ILE A 232 14.12 -3.80 -9.92
N GLN A 233 13.90 -3.70 -11.23
CA GLN A 233 13.21 -4.73 -12.01
C GLN A 233 14.14 -5.37 -13.01
N ILE A 234 14.25 -6.71 -12.95
CA ILE A 234 14.87 -7.52 -14.01
C ILE A 234 13.76 -8.03 -14.94
N ARG A 235 13.96 -7.85 -16.24
CA ARG A 235 13.00 -8.24 -17.27
C ARG A 235 13.64 -9.03 -18.41
N ASN A 236 12.89 -9.97 -18.98
CA ASN A 236 13.12 -10.51 -20.31
C ASN A 236 11.96 -10.10 -21.22
N GLY A 237 12.18 -9.09 -22.05
CA GLY A 237 11.09 -8.44 -22.77
C GLY A 237 10.08 -7.81 -21.81
N LYS A 238 8.82 -8.26 -21.85
CA LYS A 238 7.73 -7.77 -20.99
C LYS A 238 7.60 -8.54 -19.67
N GLU A 239 8.23 -9.71 -19.56
CA GLU A 239 8.14 -10.55 -18.35
C GLU A 239 9.08 -10.03 -17.26
N ILE A 240 8.55 -9.89 -16.04
CA ILE A 240 9.29 -9.46 -14.85
C ILE A 240 9.73 -10.68 -14.04
N PHE A 241 11.01 -10.77 -13.72
CA PHE A 241 11.53 -11.79 -12.79
C PHE A 241 11.44 -11.29 -11.36
N GLU A 242 10.30 -11.50 -10.71
CA GLU A 242 10.02 -11.01 -9.35
C GLU A 242 11.07 -11.47 -8.33
N SER A 243 11.41 -12.77 -8.29
CA SER A 243 12.41 -13.30 -7.36
C SER A 243 13.79 -12.64 -7.52
N ALA A 244 14.23 -12.48 -8.77
CA ALA A 244 15.52 -11.87 -9.09
C ALA A 244 15.54 -10.36 -8.80
N SER A 245 14.40 -9.69 -9.03
CA SER A 245 14.18 -8.27 -8.74
C SER A 245 14.26 -8.00 -7.23
N ASN A 246 13.51 -8.76 -6.44
CA ASN A 246 13.52 -8.69 -4.98
C ASN A 246 14.91 -8.99 -4.40
N TRP A 247 15.60 -9.99 -4.95
CA TRP A 247 16.97 -10.32 -4.54
C TRP A 247 17.95 -9.16 -4.77
N LEU A 248 17.89 -8.49 -5.92
CA LEU A 248 18.72 -7.30 -6.16
C LEU A 248 18.37 -6.14 -5.22
N GLU A 249 17.08 -5.94 -4.90
CA GLU A 249 16.67 -4.92 -3.93
C GLU A 249 17.26 -5.19 -2.53
N ILE A 250 17.27 -6.45 -2.09
CA ILE A 250 17.92 -6.86 -0.83
C ILE A 250 19.42 -6.57 -0.89
N LEU A 251 20.10 -7.01 -1.95
CA LEU A 251 21.54 -6.77 -2.10
C LEU A 251 21.90 -5.28 -2.12
N HIS A 252 21.04 -4.44 -2.73
CA HIS A 252 21.22 -3.00 -2.74
C HIS A 252 21.04 -2.41 -1.33
N THR A 253 20.00 -2.84 -0.61
CA THR A 253 19.71 -2.41 0.76
C THR A 253 20.82 -2.79 1.74
N GLU A 254 21.44 -3.96 1.54
CA GLU A 254 22.58 -4.44 2.32
C GLU A 254 23.92 -3.79 1.92
N GLY A 255 23.93 -2.92 0.90
CA GLY A 255 25.13 -2.24 0.41
C GLY A 255 26.11 -3.15 -0.34
N LYS A 256 25.69 -4.37 -0.73
CA LYS A 256 26.51 -5.35 -1.46
C LYS A 256 26.63 -5.03 -2.95
N ILE A 257 25.70 -4.23 -3.49
CA ILE A 257 25.73 -3.75 -4.88
C ILE A 257 25.57 -2.23 -4.91
N SER A 258 26.27 -1.58 -5.84
CA SER A 258 26.17 -0.14 -6.08
C SER A 258 25.44 0.12 -7.40
N LEU A 259 24.33 0.87 -7.35
CA LEU A 259 23.57 1.28 -8.54
C LEU A 259 24.37 2.22 -9.44
N GLN A 260 25.37 2.92 -8.91
CA GLN A 260 26.29 3.74 -9.71
C GLN A 260 27.13 2.87 -10.64
N THR A 261 27.68 1.77 -10.11
CA THR A 261 28.52 0.85 -10.88
C THR A 261 27.67 0.00 -11.83
N LEU A 262 26.51 -0.46 -11.37
CA LEU A 262 25.61 -1.32 -12.14
C LEU A 262 24.94 -0.54 -13.29
N CYS A 263 24.42 0.65 -13.00
CA CYS A 263 23.57 1.41 -13.92
C CYS A 263 24.19 2.73 -14.43
N LYS A 264 25.45 3.03 -14.09
CA LYS A 264 26.13 4.31 -14.43
C LYS A 264 25.36 5.55 -13.95
N LEU A 265 24.63 5.42 -12.84
CA LEU A 265 23.86 6.52 -12.24
C LEU A 265 24.80 7.51 -11.53
N SER A 266 24.57 8.82 -11.71
CA SER A 266 25.28 9.86 -10.96
C SER A 266 24.59 10.12 -9.60
N ASN A 267 25.35 10.63 -8.63
CA ASN A 267 24.82 11.06 -7.34
C ASN A 267 23.76 12.17 -7.49
N GLU A 268 23.90 12.98 -8.53
CA GLU A 268 22.94 14.03 -8.87
C GLU A 268 21.60 13.41 -9.30
N THR A 269 21.56 12.36 -10.12
CA THR A 269 20.29 11.72 -10.53
C THR A 269 19.59 10.98 -9.38
N LEU A 270 20.34 10.40 -8.44
CA LEU A 270 19.79 9.79 -7.21
C LEU A 270 19.24 10.84 -6.22
N ASN A 271 19.85 12.03 -6.19
CA ASN A 271 19.42 13.13 -5.31
C ASN A 271 18.39 14.07 -5.95
N CYS A 272 18.36 14.22 -7.28
CA CYS A 272 17.56 15.23 -8.00
C CYS A 272 16.15 14.78 -8.40
N GLU A 273 15.77 13.50 -8.24
CA GLU A 273 14.38 13.07 -8.48
C GLU A 273 13.66 12.54 -7.24
N GLY A 274 14.31 12.56 -6.06
CA GLY A 274 13.70 12.29 -4.75
C GLY A 274 13.04 13.52 -4.08
N GLU A 275 12.92 14.64 -4.80
CA GLU A 275 12.47 15.92 -4.22
C GLU A 275 11.04 16.29 -4.61
N THR A 276 10.05 15.73 -3.93
CA THR A 276 9.00 16.63 -3.45
C THR A 276 9.62 17.39 -2.28
N LYS A 277 10.00 18.66 -2.49
CA LYS A 277 10.60 19.54 -1.46
C LYS A 277 9.91 19.47 -0.08
N LYS A 278 8.64 19.06 -0.03
CA LYS A 278 7.83 18.85 1.17
C LYS A 278 8.17 17.57 1.96
N ASN A 279 8.52 16.46 1.31
CA ASN A 279 8.86 15.21 2.02
C ASN A 279 10.29 15.20 2.55
N THR A 280 11.24 15.86 1.84
CA THR A 280 12.62 16.04 2.31
C THR A 280 12.69 16.87 3.60
N GLU A 281 11.86 17.93 3.70
CA GLU A 281 11.73 18.75 4.91
C GLU A 281 11.22 17.94 6.10
N ILE A 282 10.25 17.05 5.87
CA ILE A 282 9.65 16.20 6.89
C ILE A 282 10.62 15.11 7.36
N GLU A 283 11.31 14.42 6.44
CA GLU A 283 12.33 13.42 6.78
C GLU A 283 13.52 14.05 7.52
N ALA A 284 13.97 15.24 7.08
CA ALA A 284 14.99 16.01 7.80
C ALA A 284 14.51 16.40 9.21
N ARG A 285 13.24 16.79 9.36
CA ARG A 285 12.62 17.09 10.66
C ARG A 285 12.56 15.83 11.55
N LEU A 286 12.19 14.68 11.00
CA LEU A 286 12.14 13.40 11.73
C LEU A 286 13.54 12.95 12.18
N GLU A 287 14.56 13.07 11.32
CA GLU A 287 15.94 12.72 11.68
C GLU A 287 16.51 13.67 12.74
N ASN A 288 16.17 14.97 12.67
CA ASN A 288 16.49 15.93 13.72
C ASN A 288 15.82 15.59 15.06
N ILE A 289 14.57 15.09 15.04
CA ILE A 289 13.87 14.63 16.24
C ILE A 289 14.53 13.35 16.78
N ARG A 290 14.89 12.41 15.90
CA ARG A 290 15.54 11.14 16.25
C ARG A 290 16.89 11.36 16.93
N THR A 291 17.74 12.20 16.35
CA THR A 291 19.04 12.55 16.94
C THR A 291 18.91 13.25 18.29
N LYS A 292 17.87 14.08 18.48
CA LYS A 292 17.57 14.69 19.79
C LYS A 292 17.09 13.65 20.80
N ALA A 293 16.19 12.75 20.43
CA ALA A 293 15.71 11.67 21.30
C ALA A 293 16.84 10.75 21.82
N ILE A 294 17.81 10.43 20.95
CA ILE A 294 19.01 9.63 21.30
C ILE A 294 19.94 10.38 22.26
N LYS A 295 20.08 11.70 22.09
CA LYS A 295 20.89 12.55 22.99
C LYS A 295 20.27 12.69 24.38
N THR A 296 18.94 12.72 24.48
CA THR A 296 18.22 12.78 25.78
C THR A 296 18.34 11.47 26.56
N THR A 297 18.47 10.32 25.88
CA THR A 297 18.69 9.01 26.53
C THR A 297 20.13 8.81 27.03
N THR A 298 21.11 9.55 26.48
CA THR A 298 22.54 9.38 26.78
C THR A 298 23.13 10.43 27.72
N LYS A 299 22.39 11.48 28.12
CA LYS A 299 22.86 12.50 29.07
C LYS A 299 21.93 12.70 30.28
N SER A 300 22.38 12.18 31.41
CA SER A 300 21.91 12.48 32.78
C SER A 300 22.49 13.82 33.29
N ASP A 301 22.38 14.91 32.52
CA ASP A 301 22.86 16.23 32.95
C ASP A 301 21.74 17.27 33.04
N LYS A 302 21.57 17.77 34.26
CA LYS A 302 20.62 18.77 34.73
C LYS A 302 20.81 20.13 34.03
N LYS A 303 20.16 20.34 32.89
CA LYS A 303 19.68 21.66 32.46
C LYS A 303 18.23 21.54 32.02
N PRO A 304 17.36 22.53 32.32
CA PRO A 304 15.96 22.48 31.89
C PRO A 304 15.93 22.64 30.37
N VAL A 305 15.84 21.53 29.64
CA VAL A 305 15.52 21.56 28.22
C VAL A 305 14.04 21.89 28.12
N LEU A 306 13.70 22.92 27.36
CA LEU A 306 12.33 23.35 27.11
C LEU A 306 11.65 22.30 26.19
N GLY A 307 11.15 21.22 26.78
CA GLY A 307 10.51 20.09 26.08
C GLY A 307 11.41 18.87 25.87
N GLU A 308 10.80 17.75 25.50
CA GLU A 308 11.43 16.44 25.35
C GLU A 308 10.99 15.74 24.04
N ALA A 309 11.83 14.83 23.55
CA ALA A 309 11.49 13.92 22.45
C ALA A 309 11.69 12.48 22.93
N ILE A 310 10.59 11.74 23.09
CA ILE A 310 10.57 10.37 23.62
C ILE A 310 10.14 9.42 22.51
N GLN A 311 10.91 8.36 22.29
CA GLN A 311 10.51 7.26 21.41
C GLN A 311 9.57 6.32 22.17
N LEU A 312 8.36 6.14 21.65
CA LEU A 312 7.36 5.17 22.11
C LEU A 312 7.47 3.90 21.26
N GLN A 313 7.38 2.74 21.91
CA GLN A 313 7.45 1.44 21.25
C GLN A 313 6.18 0.60 21.49
N ASN A 314 5.73 -0.10 20.44
CA ASN A 314 4.72 -1.15 20.49
C ASN A 314 3.45 -0.77 21.29
N GLY A 315 3.14 -1.49 22.37
CA GLY A 315 1.92 -1.33 23.16
C GLY A 315 1.76 0.03 23.86
N GLN A 316 2.85 0.78 24.06
CA GLN A 316 2.80 2.13 24.64
C GLN A 316 2.15 3.14 23.68
N ILE A 317 2.22 2.87 22.38
CA ILE A 317 1.80 3.79 21.33
C ILE A 317 0.28 4.05 21.41
N SER A 318 -0.53 2.99 21.50
CA SER A 318 -1.99 3.11 21.56
C SER A 318 -2.47 3.81 22.83
N GLN A 319 -1.85 3.54 23.97
CA GLN A 319 -2.21 4.14 25.25
C GLN A 319 -1.85 5.63 25.26
N ALA A 320 -0.61 5.97 24.87
CA ALA A 320 -0.15 7.35 24.80
C ALA A 320 -1.00 8.18 23.82
N PHE A 321 -1.41 7.62 22.69
CA PHE A 321 -2.30 8.30 21.75
C PHE A 321 -3.64 8.70 22.38
N LEU A 322 -4.31 7.76 23.06
CA LEU A 322 -5.59 8.05 23.71
C LEU A 322 -5.43 9.05 24.85
N GLU A 323 -4.38 8.94 25.65
CA GLU A 323 -4.07 9.89 26.73
C GLU A 323 -3.82 11.30 26.21
N ILE A 324 -3.00 11.43 25.16
CA ILE A 324 -2.65 12.71 24.53
C ILE A 324 -3.90 13.35 23.91
N LEU A 325 -4.69 12.60 23.14
CA LEU A 325 -5.96 13.12 22.61
C LEU A 325 -6.90 13.55 23.73
N ASN A 326 -7.03 12.77 24.80
CA ASN A 326 -7.92 13.10 25.91
C ASN A 326 -7.42 14.31 26.73
N SER A 327 -6.13 14.66 26.65
CA SER A 327 -5.56 15.88 27.25
C SER A 327 -5.83 17.16 26.44
N ALA A 328 -6.29 17.05 25.19
CA ALA A 328 -6.52 18.20 24.32
C ALA A 328 -7.53 19.19 24.91
N LYS A 329 -7.17 20.47 24.89
CA LYS A 329 -7.93 21.58 25.47
C LYS A 329 -8.56 22.48 24.41
N SER A 330 -7.92 22.63 23.25
CA SER A 330 -8.35 23.59 22.25
C SER A 330 -8.35 23.05 20.83
N GLN A 331 -7.32 22.31 20.42
CA GLN A 331 -7.18 21.86 19.04
C GLN A 331 -6.43 20.53 18.89
N VAL A 332 -6.89 19.71 17.96
CA VAL A 332 -6.20 18.52 17.45
C VAL A 332 -6.12 18.60 15.93
N LEU A 333 -4.91 18.53 15.37
CA LEU A 333 -4.66 18.31 13.94
C LEU A 333 -4.20 16.87 13.77
N ILE A 334 -4.83 16.14 12.86
CA ILE A 334 -4.45 14.79 12.48
C ILE A 334 -4.23 14.81 10.98
N TYR A 335 -3.05 14.42 10.53
CA TYR A 335 -2.85 14.01 9.15
C TYR A 335 -2.59 12.51 9.13
N TYR A 336 -3.40 11.80 8.35
CA TYR A 336 -3.24 10.37 8.21
C TYR A 336 -3.55 9.89 6.80
N PRO A 337 -2.67 9.08 6.16
CA PRO A 337 -2.79 8.80 4.73
C PRO A 337 -4.02 7.95 4.37
N ARG A 338 -4.47 7.05 5.27
CA ARG A 338 -5.57 6.09 5.01
C ARG A 338 -6.50 5.89 6.20
N VAL A 339 -7.70 6.46 6.23
CA VAL A 339 -8.62 6.27 7.37
C VAL A 339 -9.38 4.94 7.24
N ASN A 340 -9.31 4.06 8.26
CA ASN A 340 -9.98 2.76 8.25
C ASN A 340 -11.09 2.65 9.32
N GLN A 341 -12.23 2.04 8.94
CA GLN A 341 -13.35 1.70 9.84
C GLN A 341 -12.91 0.83 11.03
N ALA A 342 -11.86 0.03 10.87
CA ALA A 342 -11.30 -0.80 11.92
C ALA A 342 -10.80 -0.02 13.14
N VAL A 343 -10.44 1.26 12.98
CA VAL A 343 -9.96 2.13 14.06
C VAL A 343 -10.96 3.21 14.45
N VAL A 344 -11.75 3.71 13.49
CA VAL A 344 -12.88 4.61 13.80
C VAL A 344 -14.06 3.78 14.33
N ASN A 345 -13.87 3.22 15.51
CA ASN A 345 -14.87 2.46 16.26
C ASN A 345 -15.68 3.37 17.20
N GLU A 346 -16.71 2.82 17.83
CA GLU A 346 -17.60 3.59 18.72
C GLU A 346 -16.87 4.20 19.93
N LYS A 347 -15.80 3.57 20.43
CA LYS A 347 -14.99 4.14 21.53
C LYS A 347 -14.26 5.40 21.07
N PHE A 348 -13.69 5.37 19.87
CA PHE A 348 -13.00 6.52 19.29
C PHE A 348 -13.98 7.65 18.97
N LEU A 349 -15.13 7.35 18.37
CA LEU A 349 -16.19 8.35 18.11
C LEU A 349 -16.70 8.99 19.40
N THR A 350 -16.89 8.19 20.46
CA THR A 350 -17.28 8.70 21.80
C THR A 350 -16.22 9.64 22.38
N LEU A 351 -14.93 9.33 22.19
CA LEU A 351 -13.83 10.21 22.61
C LEU A 351 -13.88 11.54 21.85
N LEU A 352 -14.00 11.50 20.51
CA LEU A 352 -14.09 12.72 19.70
C LEU A 352 -15.32 13.58 20.07
N GLN A 353 -16.47 12.96 20.35
CA GLN A 353 -17.65 13.71 20.82
C GLN A 353 -17.44 14.34 22.21
N LYS A 354 -16.74 13.66 23.13
CA LYS A 354 -16.36 14.26 24.41
C LYS A 354 -15.43 15.47 24.22
N LEU A 355 -14.48 15.38 23.30
CA LEU A 355 -13.60 16.49 22.93
C LEU A 355 -14.38 17.67 22.36
N ALA A 356 -15.29 17.42 21.41
CA ALA A 356 -16.17 18.42 20.83
C ALA A 356 -17.01 19.15 21.89
N ASN A 357 -17.57 18.40 22.85
CA ASN A 357 -18.35 18.95 23.95
C ASN A 357 -17.53 19.86 24.89
N ARG A 358 -16.22 19.62 25.01
CA ARG A 358 -15.30 20.44 25.82
C ARG A 358 -14.83 21.71 25.11
N GLY A 359 -15.12 21.89 23.83
CA GLY A 359 -14.61 23.04 23.09
C GLY A 359 -13.54 22.72 22.04
N VAL A 360 -13.09 21.46 21.95
CA VAL A 360 -11.90 21.10 21.17
C VAL A 360 -12.23 20.94 19.69
N TRP A 361 -11.48 21.65 18.84
CA TRP A 361 -11.56 21.49 17.39
C TRP A 361 -10.71 20.33 16.90
N ILE A 362 -11.23 19.54 15.96
CA ILE A 362 -10.50 18.40 15.41
C ILE A 362 -10.47 18.52 13.88
N LEU A 363 -9.28 18.69 13.33
CA LEU A 363 -9.03 18.72 11.88
C LEU A 363 -8.36 17.42 11.45
N ILE A 364 -8.96 16.72 10.49
CA ILE A 364 -8.44 15.44 9.96
C ILE A 364 -8.16 15.60 8.46
N GLY A 365 -6.90 15.48 8.08
CA GLY A 365 -6.43 15.48 6.70
C GLY A 365 -6.11 14.06 6.28
N TYR A 366 -6.53 13.66 5.08
CA TYR A 366 -6.20 12.34 4.53
C TYR A 366 -5.87 12.39 3.04
N GLY A 367 -5.35 11.26 2.53
CA GLY A 367 -5.08 11.06 1.12
C GLY A 367 -3.59 10.93 0.82
N ILE A 368 -3.29 9.99 -0.06
CA ILE A 368 -1.94 9.68 -0.54
C ILE A 368 -1.77 10.19 -1.97
N ALA A 369 -2.79 9.95 -2.79
CA ALA A 369 -2.73 10.25 -4.20
C ALA A 369 -2.53 11.76 -4.45
N ARG A 370 -1.96 12.12 -5.60
CA ARG A 370 -1.82 13.53 -6.01
C ARG A 370 -3.16 14.16 -6.37
N ARG A 371 -4.12 13.35 -6.81
CA ARG A 371 -5.50 13.76 -7.10
C ARG A 371 -6.45 12.83 -6.37
N GLN A 372 -7.59 13.38 -5.97
CA GLN A 372 -8.58 12.63 -5.19
C GLN A 372 -9.19 11.47 -5.99
N GLU A 373 -9.31 11.65 -7.30
CA GLU A 373 -9.80 10.64 -8.25
C GLU A 373 -8.88 9.41 -8.35
N ASP A 374 -7.59 9.57 -8.07
CA ASP A 374 -6.59 8.51 -8.13
C ASP A 374 -6.43 7.78 -6.78
N GLU A 375 -7.25 8.12 -5.77
CA GLU A 375 -7.16 7.51 -4.44
C GLU A 375 -7.74 6.09 -4.46
N GLU A 376 -6.86 5.08 -4.45
CA GLU A 376 -7.27 3.66 -4.46
C GLU A 376 -8.07 3.24 -3.23
N LYS A 377 -7.84 3.91 -2.09
CA LYS A 377 -8.43 3.56 -0.78
C LYS A 377 -9.06 4.79 -0.13
N PRO A 378 -10.19 5.29 -0.67
CA PRO A 378 -10.91 6.40 -0.06
C PRO A 378 -11.48 6.01 1.31
N ILE A 379 -11.83 7.01 2.11
CA ILE A 379 -12.52 6.77 3.37
C ILE A 379 -13.87 6.10 3.09
N PRO A 380 -14.25 5.03 3.83
CA PRO A 380 -15.58 4.46 3.70
C PRO A 380 -16.66 5.51 3.99
N PRO A 381 -17.68 5.69 3.13
CA PRO A 381 -18.68 6.76 3.29
C PRO A 381 -19.40 6.74 4.65
N GLU A 382 -19.64 5.55 5.22
CA GLU A 382 -20.24 5.42 6.54
C GLU A 382 -19.37 5.97 7.66
N VAL A 383 -18.05 5.79 7.56
CA VAL A 383 -17.08 6.31 8.54
C VAL A 383 -17.01 7.82 8.43
N GLU A 384 -16.92 8.34 7.22
CA GLU A 384 -16.94 9.79 6.97
C GLU A 384 -18.22 10.42 7.52
N LYS A 385 -19.37 9.83 7.26
CA LYS A 385 -20.66 10.28 7.79
C LYS A 385 -20.69 10.32 9.32
N LYS A 386 -20.16 9.28 9.97
CA LYS A 386 -20.08 9.22 11.45
C LYS A 386 -19.15 10.29 12.03
N LEU A 387 -18.01 10.54 11.39
CA LEU A 387 -17.09 11.60 11.80
C LEU A 387 -17.72 12.99 11.64
N ARG A 388 -18.31 13.27 10.47
CA ARG A 388 -18.98 14.55 10.17
C ARG A 388 -20.22 14.80 11.05
N ALA A 389 -20.83 13.76 11.61
CA ALA A 389 -21.96 13.89 12.52
C ALA A 389 -21.58 14.47 13.90
N ILE A 390 -20.28 14.53 14.24
CA ILE A 390 -19.81 15.04 15.52
C ILE A 390 -19.85 16.57 15.52
N LYS A 391 -20.72 17.12 16.37
CA LYS A 391 -20.97 18.56 16.47
C LYS A 391 -20.62 19.12 17.84
N THR A 392 -20.35 20.41 17.89
CA THR A 392 -20.25 21.19 19.13
C THR A 392 -21.64 21.32 19.77
N PRO A 393 -21.73 21.69 21.06
CA PRO A 393 -23.02 21.94 21.72
C PRO A 393 -23.87 23.02 21.03
N ASP A 394 -23.23 23.94 20.32
CA ASP A 394 -23.88 25.02 19.56
C ASP A 394 -24.15 24.62 18.09
N GLY A 395 -23.95 23.35 17.72
CA GLY A 395 -24.38 22.76 16.45
C GLY A 395 -23.39 22.87 15.29
N LEU A 396 -22.18 23.39 15.51
CA LEU A 396 -21.14 23.45 14.47
C LEU A 396 -20.45 22.09 14.27
N PRO A 397 -20.02 21.74 13.05
CA PRO A 397 -19.18 20.56 12.84
C PRO A 397 -17.88 20.67 13.63
N SER A 398 -17.64 19.78 14.59
CA SER A 398 -16.44 19.86 15.46
C SER A 398 -15.28 19.01 14.95
N VAL A 399 -15.60 17.98 14.17
CA VAL A 399 -14.65 17.14 13.45
C VAL A 399 -14.77 17.45 11.97
N LEU A 400 -13.74 18.05 11.41
CA LEU A 400 -13.67 18.42 10.00
C LEU A 400 -12.69 17.49 9.31
N ILE A 401 -13.16 16.74 8.32
CA ILE A 401 -12.36 15.75 7.61
C ILE A 401 -12.27 16.07 6.12
N PHE A 402 -11.06 16.20 5.61
CA PHE A 402 -10.81 16.61 4.23
C PHE A 402 -9.75 15.76 3.55
N TRP A 403 -9.97 15.49 2.27
CA TRP A 403 -8.92 14.98 1.40
C TRP A 403 -7.95 16.12 1.10
N LEU A 404 -6.72 15.98 1.58
CA LEU A 404 -5.62 16.93 1.39
C LEU A 404 -4.55 16.39 0.44
N GLY A 405 -4.49 15.06 0.23
CA GLY A 405 -3.68 14.35 -0.77
C GLY A 405 -2.16 14.48 -0.60
N ASP A 406 -1.40 13.87 -1.50
CA ASP A 406 0.03 14.17 -1.73
C ASP A 406 0.89 14.15 -0.44
N SER A 407 0.64 13.19 0.47
CA SER A 407 1.48 13.01 1.66
C SER A 407 1.28 11.64 2.34
N HIS A 408 2.39 11.04 2.74
CA HIS A 408 2.46 9.78 3.51
C HIS A 408 2.66 9.99 5.02
N VAL A 409 2.66 11.23 5.48
CA VAL A 409 2.97 11.56 6.88
C VAL A 409 1.88 11.06 7.82
N LYS A 410 2.29 10.77 9.06
CA LYS A 410 1.42 10.28 10.12
C LYS A 410 1.69 11.14 11.33
N GLU A 411 0.99 12.27 11.36
CA GLU A 411 1.29 13.38 12.26
C GLU A 411 0.04 13.73 13.04
N ILE A 412 0.19 13.87 14.36
CA ILE A 412 -0.86 14.37 15.24
C ILE A 412 -0.27 15.50 16.05
N ILE A 413 -0.97 16.62 16.10
CA ILE A 413 -0.57 17.80 16.85
C ILE A 413 -1.72 18.17 17.78
N VAL A 414 -1.43 18.30 19.06
CA VAL A 414 -2.40 18.68 20.09
C VAL A 414 -1.99 20.00 20.71
N ASP A 415 -2.91 20.96 20.68
CA ASP A 415 -2.84 22.29 21.30
C ASP A 415 -1.57 23.11 20.95
N ARG A 416 -0.89 22.79 19.83
CA ARG A 416 0.44 23.34 19.48
C ARG A 416 1.52 23.07 20.54
N GLU A 417 1.31 22.09 21.41
CA GLU A 417 2.21 21.74 22.52
C GLU A 417 2.79 20.33 22.38
N ILE A 418 2.02 19.40 21.82
CA ILE A 418 2.41 17.99 21.69
C ILE A 418 2.36 17.58 20.22
N TYR A 419 3.44 17.01 19.73
CA TYR A 419 3.56 16.47 18.38
C TYR A 419 3.88 14.97 18.45
N LEU A 420 3.03 14.15 17.82
CA LEU A 420 3.25 12.73 17.61
C LEU A 420 3.59 12.49 16.13
N CYS A 421 4.72 11.83 15.87
CA CYS A 421 5.14 11.51 14.52
C CYS A 421 5.89 10.18 14.43
N GLY A 422 5.78 9.49 13.31
CA GLY A 422 6.52 8.25 13.08
C GLY A 422 5.98 7.43 11.92
N SER A 423 6.46 6.19 11.81
CA SER A 423 5.99 5.25 10.79
C SER A 423 4.68 4.55 11.17
N HIS A 424 4.27 4.64 12.45
CA HIS A 424 3.13 3.92 13.00
C HIS A 424 1.79 4.37 12.42
N ASN A 425 0.99 3.37 12.07
CA ASN A 425 -0.27 3.53 11.38
C ASN A 425 -1.47 3.71 12.35
N TRP A 426 -1.57 4.91 12.96
CA TRP A 426 -2.55 5.28 14.00
C TRP A 426 -4.01 4.92 13.73
N LEU A 427 -4.51 5.18 12.52
CA LEU A 427 -5.93 4.98 12.15
C LEU A 427 -6.19 3.70 11.34
N SER A 428 -5.23 2.75 11.34
CA SER A 428 -5.45 1.37 10.85
C SER A 428 -4.96 0.27 11.79
N TYR A 429 -4.37 0.59 12.95
CA TYR A 429 -3.83 -0.36 13.92
C TYR A 429 -4.87 -0.82 14.97
N ARG A 430 -5.09 -2.13 15.10
CA ARG A 430 -6.02 -2.75 16.07
C ARG A 430 -5.36 -3.31 17.35
N GLY A 431 -4.05 -3.12 17.54
CA GLY A 431 -3.36 -3.61 18.74
C GLY A 431 -3.12 -5.12 18.83
N ASN A 432 -3.57 -5.93 17.85
CA ASN A 432 -3.63 -7.39 17.95
C ASN A 432 -2.71 -8.17 16.98
N TYR A 433 -1.70 -7.54 16.37
CA TYR A 433 -0.68 -8.25 15.58
C TYR A 433 0.69 -8.14 16.26
N LEU A 434 1.56 -9.13 16.03
CA LEU A 434 2.94 -9.16 16.50
C LEU A 434 3.65 -7.81 16.20
N PRO A 435 4.54 -7.33 17.09
CA PRO A 435 5.16 -6.01 16.95
C PRO A 435 5.97 -5.91 15.65
N LEU A 436 5.57 -5.00 14.76
CA LEU A 436 6.20 -4.76 13.44
C LEU A 436 7.46 -3.86 13.52
N GLY A 437 7.95 -3.54 14.71
CA GLY A 437 9.11 -2.66 14.89
C GLY A 437 8.83 -1.17 14.61
N GLU A 438 7.55 -0.75 14.58
CA GLU A 438 7.16 0.63 14.34
C GLU A 438 7.56 1.55 15.51
N SER A 439 8.05 2.76 15.19
CA SER A 439 8.50 3.76 16.17
C SER A 439 7.69 5.03 16.03
N VAL A 440 7.25 5.56 17.18
CA VAL A 440 6.61 6.87 17.28
C VAL A 440 7.46 7.74 18.18
N TYR A 441 7.57 9.02 17.85
CA TYR A 441 8.14 10.03 18.71
C TYR A 441 7.03 10.91 19.29
N LYS A 442 7.00 11.04 20.61
CA LYS A 442 6.28 12.09 21.33
C LYS A 442 7.23 13.25 21.55
N VAL A 443 6.90 14.40 20.96
CA VAL A 443 7.74 15.60 20.96
C VAL A 443 6.98 16.74 21.62
N THR A 444 7.60 17.39 22.60
CA THR A 444 7.09 18.62 23.26
C THR A 444 8.07 19.78 23.15
N ILE A 445 9.10 19.63 22.30
CA ILE A 445 10.07 20.68 21.99
C ILE A 445 9.36 21.76 21.14
N PRO A 446 9.31 23.04 21.56
CA PRO A 446 8.49 24.05 20.91
C PRO A 446 8.74 24.24 19.41
N LEU A 447 10.00 24.31 18.98
CA LEU A 447 10.32 24.59 17.56
C LEU A 447 9.82 23.46 16.62
N PRO A 448 10.15 22.16 16.83
CA PRO A 448 9.58 21.08 16.02
C PRO A 448 8.05 21.00 16.04
N VAL A 449 7.42 21.29 17.19
CA VAL A 449 5.95 21.29 17.30
C VAL A 449 5.36 22.42 16.45
N GLN A 450 5.96 23.61 16.51
CA GLN A 450 5.53 24.77 15.72
C GLN A 450 5.71 24.54 14.22
N GLU A 451 6.86 24.01 13.79
CA GLU A 451 7.10 23.66 12.38
C GLU A 451 6.08 22.63 11.85
N ALA A 452 5.79 21.60 12.64
CA ALA A 452 4.75 20.62 12.31
C ALA A 452 3.37 21.26 12.22
N TYR A 453 3.07 22.17 13.16
CA TYR A 453 1.81 22.88 13.20
C TYR A 453 1.61 23.73 11.95
N GLU A 454 2.59 24.59 11.63
CA GLU A 454 2.54 25.49 10.48
C GLU A 454 2.40 24.71 9.17
N PHE A 455 3.12 23.60 9.04
CA PHE A 455 3.02 22.72 7.87
C PHE A 455 1.58 22.23 7.67
N LEU A 456 0.96 21.61 8.68
CA LEU A 456 -0.39 21.06 8.56
C LEU A 456 -1.45 22.17 8.49
N ALA A 457 -1.33 23.22 9.31
CA ALA A 457 -2.24 24.36 9.32
C ALA A 457 -2.32 25.03 7.94
N ASN A 458 -1.17 25.23 7.27
CA ASN A 458 -1.14 25.78 5.91
C ASN A 458 -1.90 24.88 4.91
N ARG A 459 -1.84 23.55 5.04
CA ARG A 459 -2.61 22.65 4.16
C ARG A 459 -4.12 22.81 4.36
N PHE A 460 -4.57 22.84 5.61
CA PHE A 460 -5.98 23.07 5.93
C PHE A 460 -6.44 24.46 5.49
N GLN A 461 -5.64 25.49 5.72
CA GLN A 461 -5.94 26.85 5.29
C GLN A 461 -6.09 26.95 3.77
N ASN A 462 -5.17 26.35 3.01
CA ASN A 462 -5.25 26.32 1.55
C ASN A 462 -6.51 25.58 1.07
N HIS A 463 -6.91 24.51 1.77
CA HIS A 463 -8.15 23.80 1.48
C HIS A 463 -9.38 24.68 1.80
N ALA A 464 -9.43 25.30 2.97
CA ALA A 464 -10.49 26.21 3.38
C ALA A 464 -10.67 27.39 2.41
N GLN A 465 -9.57 27.94 1.90
CA GLN A 465 -9.61 29.00 0.89
C GLN A 465 -10.26 28.49 -0.41
N LYS A 466 -9.94 27.28 -0.87
CA LYS A 466 -10.57 26.69 -2.06
C LYS A 466 -12.07 26.45 -1.85
N LEU A 467 -12.45 25.90 -0.70
CA LEU A 467 -13.85 25.72 -0.31
C LEU A 467 -14.59 27.07 -0.32
N TRP A 468 -13.97 28.12 0.22
CA TRP A 468 -14.55 29.45 0.27
C TRP A 468 -14.76 30.06 -1.12
N GLN A 469 -13.77 29.93 -2.02
CA GLN A 469 -13.92 30.40 -3.40
C GLN A 469 -15.03 29.65 -4.14
N ASN A 470 -15.17 28.34 -3.92
CA ASN A 470 -16.25 27.55 -4.49
C ASN A 470 -17.61 27.95 -3.89
N ALA A 471 -17.67 28.20 -2.58
CA ALA A 471 -18.85 28.68 -1.88
C ALA A 471 -19.31 30.03 -2.44
N LEU A 472 -18.38 30.98 -2.67
CA LEU A 472 -18.69 32.27 -3.28
C LEU A 472 -19.22 32.12 -4.71
N LYS A 473 -18.60 31.25 -5.51
CA LYS A 473 -19.00 31.03 -6.91
C LYS A 473 -20.41 30.45 -7.04
N ASN A 474 -20.76 29.51 -6.16
CA ASN A 474 -22.02 28.76 -6.23
C ASN A 474 -23.07 29.24 -5.23
N ARG A 475 -22.74 30.24 -4.40
CA ARG A 475 -23.49 30.66 -3.21
C ARG A 475 -23.87 29.49 -2.30
N ASP A 476 -22.93 28.57 -2.12
CA ASP A 476 -23.10 27.36 -1.30
C ASP A 476 -22.81 27.67 0.17
N SER A 477 -23.85 27.70 0.99
CA SER A 477 -23.74 27.99 2.43
C SER A 477 -23.04 26.89 3.21
N GLU A 478 -23.13 25.62 2.79
CA GLU A 478 -22.53 24.50 3.51
C GLU A 478 -21.00 24.56 3.39
N LEU A 479 -20.49 24.76 2.16
CA LEU A 479 -19.06 24.95 1.93
C LEU A 479 -18.53 26.20 2.63
N ALA A 480 -19.32 27.28 2.69
CA ALA A 480 -18.94 28.49 3.41
C ALA A 480 -18.79 28.23 4.92
N VAL A 481 -19.73 27.50 5.52
CA VAL A 481 -19.66 27.10 6.93
C VAL A 481 -18.44 26.22 7.19
N GLU A 482 -18.16 25.22 6.34
CA GLU A 482 -16.97 24.38 6.47
C GLU A 482 -15.67 25.21 6.44
N SER A 483 -15.55 26.17 5.51
CA SER A 483 -14.40 27.10 5.45
C SER A 483 -14.24 27.90 6.74
N LEU A 484 -15.33 28.49 7.24
CA LEU A 484 -15.31 29.28 8.48
C LEU A 484 -14.91 28.40 9.68
N CYS A 485 -15.42 27.17 9.76
CA CYS A 485 -15.06 26.23 10.82
C CYS A 485 -13.58 25.82 10.78
N VAL A 486 -12.97 25.67 9.59
CA VAL A 486 -11.52 25.42 9.48
C VAL A 486 -10.73 26.62 9.98
N TRP A 487 -11.08 27.85 9.59
CA TRP A 487 -10.41 29.05 10.10
C TRP A 487 -10.59 29.21 11.60
N GLY A 488 -11.79 28.97 12.13
CA GLY A 488 -12.04 28.98 13.57
C GLY A 488 -11.20 27.94 14.32
N ALA A 489 -11.09 26.72 13.78
CA ALA A 489 -10.21 25.71 14.34
C ALA A 489 -8.75 26.18 14.39
N LEU A 490 -8.25 26.81 13.33
CA LEU A 490 -6.87 27.31 13.24
C LEU A 490 -6.60 28.61 14.04
N GLY A 491 -7.60 29.18 14.72
CA GLY A 491 -7.49 30.47 15.44
C GLY A 491 -7.38 31.67 14.49
N MET A 492 -8.08 31.59 13.36
CA MET A 492 -8.10 32.59 12.27
C MET A 492 -9.50 33.23 12.15
N GLU A 493 -10.17 33.46 13.29
CA GLU A 493 -11.52 34.02 13.34
C GLU A 493 -11.60 35.43 12.73
N ASP A 494 -10.51 36.17 12.73
CA ASP A 494 -10.41 37.49 12.09
C ASP A 494 -10.48 37.39 10.56
N ILE A 495 -9.82 36.39 9.96
CA ILE A 495 -9.85 36.12 8.52
C ILE A 495 -11.25 35.69 8.11
N ALA A 496 -11.88 34.81 8.88
CA ALA A 496 -13.27 34.40 8.68
C ALA A 496 -14.22 35.62 8.64
N LEU A 497 -14.08 36.54 9.60
CA LEU A 497 -14.90 37.75 9.65
C LEU A 497 -14.63 38.72 8.50
N LYS A 498 -13.35 38.93 8.15
CA LYS A 498 -12.95 39.80 7.03
C LYS A 498 -13.53 39.30 5.71
N GLU A 499 -13.53 37.99 5.49
CA GLU A 499 -14.10 37.41 4.27
C GLU A 499 -15.64 37.53 4.25
N ILE A 500 -16.33 37.39 5.39
CA ILE A 500 -17.77 37.69 5.49
C ILE A 500 -18.05 39.15 5.12
N GLN A 501 -17.31 40.09 5.71
CA GLN A 501 -17.45 41.52 5.45
C GLN A 501 -17.18 41.87 3.99
N LYS A 502 -16.04 41.42 3.45
CA LYS A 502 -15.60 41.73 2.08
C LYS A 502 -16.59 41.28 1.02
N ASN A 503 -17.29 40.17 1.26
CA ASN A 503 -18.24 39.59 0.32
C ASN A 503 -19.71 39.87 0.70
N ASN A 504 -19.96 40.72 1.70
CA ASN A 504 -21.29 41.06 2.22
C ASN A 504 -22.17 39.84 2.49
N TRP A 505 -21.59 38.75 3.03
CA TRP A 505 -22.32 37.49 3.30
C TRP A 505 -22.78 37.42 4.75
N PHE A 506 -23.61 38.39 5.16
CA PHE A 506 -24.01 38.58 6.55
C PHE A 506 -24.83 37.42 7.13
N GLU A 507 -25.44 36.59 6.28
CA GLU A 507 -26.10 35.35 6.67
C GLU A 507 -25.18 34.39 7.44
N LEU A 508 -23.85 34.54 7.30
CA LEU A 508 -22.84 33.74 8.00
C LEU A 508 -22.40 34.34 9.34
N LEU A 509 -22.86 35.53 9.72
CA LEU A 509 -22.53 36.13 11.02
C LEU A 509 -22.94 35.27 12.22
N PRO A 510 -24.13 34.62 12.26
CA PRO A 510 -24.46 33.70 13.34
C PRO A 510 -23.48 32.52 13.46
N VAL A 511 -22.99 32.02 12.32
CA VAL A 511 -21.98 30.95 12.28
C VAL A 511 -20.67 31.46 12.88
N TRP A 512 -20.22 32.66 12.48
CA TRP A 512 -19.04 33.29 13.05
C TRP A 512 -19.17 33.53 14.56
N LEU A 513 -20.34 33.91 15.06
CA LEU A 513 -20.57 34.08 16.50
C LEU A 513 -20.45 32.75 17.25
N ASN A 514 -20.94 31.65 16.68
CA ASN A 514 -20.76 30.32 17.27
C ASN A 514 -19.27 29.90 17.27
N LEU A 515 -18.50 30.28 16.24
CA LEU A 515 -17.04 30.07 16.22
C LEU A 515 -16.34 30.88 17.32
N ALA A 516 -16.67 32.17 17.42
CA ALA A 516 -16.10 33.05 18.44
C ALA A 516 -16.45 32.58 19.86
N LEU A 517 -17.68 32.11 20.08
CA LEU A 517 -18.11 31.52 21.34
C LEU A 517 -17.28 30.28 21.70
N GLN A 518 -17.00 29.42 20.73
CA GLN A 518 -16.13 28.26 20.92
C GLN A 518 -14.69 28.67 21.21
N GLY A 519 -14.16 29.69 20.52
CA GLY A 519 -12.85 30.28 20.78
C GLY A 519 -12.73 30.85 22.20
N LEU A 520 -13.77 31.51 22.70
CA LEU A 520 -13.85 32.00 24.08
C LEU A 520 -13.85 30.84 25.09
N LYS A 521 -14.64 29.78 24.85
CA LYS A 521 -14.70 28.59 25.73
C LYS A 521 -13.36 27.87 25.82
N SER A 522 -12.65 27.74 24.69
CA SER A 522 -11.33 27.11 24.60
C SER A 522 -10.16 28.03 24.99
N LYS A 523 -10.44 29.31 25.28
CA LYS A 523 -9.45 30.36 25.59
C LYS A 523 -8.47 30.66 24.45
N ASN A 524 -8.80 30.27 23.21
CA ASN A 524 -8.04 30.63 22.02
C ASN A 524 -8.36 32.04 21.52
N LEU A 525 -9.54 32.57 21.86
CA LEU A 525 -9.97 33.92 21.53
C LEU A 525 -10.15 34.72 22.82
N SER A 526 -9.52 35.90 22.88
CA SER A 526 -9.69 36.83 24.00
C SER A 526 -10.92 37.72 23.78
N GLY A 527 -11.64 38.04 24.86
CA GLY A 527 -12.84 38.87 24.83
C GLY A 527 -12.60 40.32 24.37
N ASP A 528 -11.36 40.79 24.37
CA ASP A 528 -10.94 42.11 23.88
C ASP A 528 -10.49 42.11 22.41
N SER A 529 -10.64 40.98 21.71
CA SER A 529 -10.26 40.85 20.31
C SER A 529 -10.89 41.91 19.42
N ALA A 530 -10.09 42.52 18.54
CA ALA A 530 -10.53 43.50 17.56
C ALA A 530 -11.62 42.96 16.61
N SER A 531 -11.69 41.63 16.45
CA SER A 531 -12.73 40.98 15.65
C SER A 531 -14.13 41.23 16.21
N PHE A 532 -14.31 41.37 17.54
CA PHE A 532 -15.62 41.69 18.12
C PHE A 532 -16.09 43.09 17.74
N LYS A 533 -15.21 44.09 17.83
CA LYS A 533 -15.53 45.47 17.39
C LYS A 533 -15.90 45.52 15.91
N THR A 534 -15.16 44.76 15.09
CA THR A 534 -15.44 44.65 13.66
C THR A 534 -16.80 43.99 13.43
N ALA A 535 -17.11 42.87 14.08
CA ALA A 535 -18.38 42.18 13.91
C ALA A 535 -19.58 43.01 14.41
N LEU A 536 -19.40 43.78 15.49
CA LEU A 536 -20.42 44.70 16.00
C LEU A 536 -20.71 45.84 15.02
N SER A 537 -19.69 46.37 14.33
CA SER A 537 -19.90 47.44 13.34
C SER A 537 -20.69 46.98 12.11
N LEU A 538 -20.63 45.68 11.78
CA LEU A 538 -21.42 45.08 10.70
C LEU A 538 -22.91 45.05 11.01
N LEU A 539 -23.32 45.16 12.28
CA LEU A 539 -24.74 45.12 12.64
C LEU A 539 -25.55 46.23 11.99
N SER A 540 -24.95 47.39 11.71
CA SER A 540 -25.62 48.50 11.00
C SER A 540 -26.04 48.14 9.57
N HIS A 541 -25.43 47.11 8.97
CA HIS A 541 -25.70 46.66 7.62
C HIS A 541 -26.73 45.52 7.57
N VAL A 542 -27.16 44.99 8.71
CA VAL A 542 -28.14 43.90 8.79
C VAL A 542 -29.57 44.48 8.87
N SER A 543 -30.49 43.93 8.07
CA SER A 543 -31.93 44.26 8.14
C SER A 543 -32.64 43.45 9.24
N ILE A 544 -33.74 43.99 9.77
CA ILE A 544 -34.56 43.31 10.79
C ILE A 544 -35.36 42.14 10.18
N GLU A 545 -35.61 42.20 8.87
CA GLU A 545 -36.41 41.21 8.13
C GLU A 545 -35.60 39.99 7.66
N GLU A 546 -34.30 39.92 8.00
CA GLU A 546 -33.43 38.83 7.58
C GLU A 546 -33.82 37.49 8.23
N ALA A 547 -33.84 36.41 7.44
CA ALA A 547 -34.23 35.07 7.92
C ALA A 547 -33.32 34.52 9.04
N PHE A 548 -32.10 35.04 9.17
CA PHE A 548 -31.12 34.61 10.19
C PHE A 548 -31.10 35.49 11.45
N ILE A 549 -32.00 36.49 11.55
CA ILE A 549 -31.95 37.50 12.62
C ILE A 549 -32.07 36.90 14.02
N GLU A 550 -32.92 35.90 14.22
CA GLU A 550 -33.09 35.25 15.52
C GLU A 550 -31.80 34.55 15.97
N GLN A 551 -31.11 33.89 15.03
CA GLN A 551 -29.84 33.22 15.31
C GLN A 551 -28.75 34.25 15.63
N LEU A 552 -28.74 35.38 14.94
CA LEU A 552 -27.82 36.50 15.20
C LEU A 552 -28.03 37.06 16.61
N GLN A 553 -29.28 37.32 16.99
CA GLN A 553 -29.64 37.83 18.32
C GLN A 553 -29.19 36.86 19.42
N GLN A 554 -29.50 35.57 19.27
CA GLN A 554 -29.08 34.54 20.23
C GLN A 554 -27.55 34.42 20.30
N GLY A 555 -26.87 34.49 19.15
CA GLY A 555 -25.41 34.46 19.06
C GLY A 555 -24.76 35.58 19.86
N TRP A 556 -25.18 36.83 19.66
CA TRP A 556 -24.62 37.98 20.37
C TRP A 556 -24.87 37.91 21.88
N ARG A 557 -26.08 37.50 22.28
CA ARG A 557 -26.42 37.26 23.69
C ARG A 557 -25.48 36.25 24.34
N LYS A 558 -25.17 35.15 23.65
CA LYS A 558 -24.24 34.13 24.14
C LYS A 558 -22.80 34.64 24.20
N VAL A 559 -22.33 35.30 23.13
CA VAL A 559 -20.95 35.82 23.04
C VAL A 559 -20.68 36.88 24.10
N ILE A 560 -21.54 37.91 24.21
CA ILE A 560 -21.37 38.95 25.21
C ILE A 560 -21.46 38.38 26.63
N GLY A 561 -22.38 37.42 26.87
CA GLY A 561 -22.44 36.70 28.15
C GLY A 561 -21.14 35.94 28.46
N ALA A 562 -20.56 35.23 27.49
CA ALA A 562 -19.30 34.52 27.67
C ALA A 562 -18.11 35.45 27.93
N ILE A 563 -18.09 36.64 27.30
CA ILE A 563 -17.08 37.68 27.59
C ILE A 563 -17.30 38.21 29.00
N ALA A 564 -18.55 38.52 29.37
CA ALA A 564 -18.91 39.05 30.68
C ALA A 564 -18.50 38.13 31.85
N ILE A 565 -18.75 36.83 31.72
CA ILE A 565 -18.35 35.82 32.72
C ILE A 565 -16.83 35.87 33.00
N ASN A 566 -16.02 36.13 31.97
CA ASN A 566 -14.56 36.19 32.11
C ASN A 566 -14.07 37.59 32.51
N ASN A 567 -14.64 38.65 31.93
CA ASN A 567 -14.30 40.04 32.17
C ASN A 567 -15.51 40.96 31.87
N PRO A 568 -16.28 41.35 32.90
CA PRO A 568 -17.44 42.24 32.75
C PRO A 568 -17.10 43.60 32.16
N GLU A 569 -15.95 44.18 32.51
CA GLU A 569 -15.52 45.50 32.02
C GLU A 569 -15.26 45.44 30.51
N THR A 570 -14.61 44.38 30.02
CA THR A 570 -14.40 44.19 28.58
C THR A 570 -15.72 44.06 27.83
N ALA A 571 -16.69 43.33 28.39
CA ALA A 571 -18.02 43.21 27.78
C ALA A 571 -18.74 44.57 27.72
N LEU A 572 -18.66 45.37 28.79
CA LEU A 572 -19.24 46.71 28.83
C LEU A 572 -18.58 47.65 27.81
N ASN A 573 -17.26 47.59 27.67
CA ASN A 573 -16.50 48.40 26.71
C ASN A 573 -16.82 48.09 25.25
N LEU A 574 -17.32 46.89 24.93
CA LEU A 574 -17.78 46.54 23.59
C LEU A 574 -19.16 47.13 23.27
N LEU A 575 -19.97 47.47 24.29
CA LEU A 575 -21.31 48.02 24.16
C LEU A 575 -21.28 49.55 24.20
N SER A 576 -20.61 50.18 23.20
CA SER A 576 -20.68 51.63 23.01
C SER A 576 -22.13 52.09 22.75
N ASP A 577 -22.38 53.40 22.83
CA ASP A 577 -23.73 53.94 22.61
C ASP A 577 -24.24 53.60 21.20
N GLU A 578 -23.37 53.59 20.18
CA GLU A 578 -23.73 53.19 18.82
C GLU A 578 -24.07 51.69 18.73
N VAL A 579 -23.27 50.83 19.37
CA VAL A 579 -23.53 49.38 19.39
C VAL A 579 -24.82 49.07 20.14
N TRP A 580 -25.06 49.75 21.27
CA TRP A 580 -26.27 49.58 22.06
C TRP A 580 -27.53 49.95 21.27
N ALA A 581 -27.47 51.04 20.50
CA ALA A 581 -28.55 51.41 19.59
C ALA A 581 -28.82 50.33 18.54
N GLN A 582 -27.78 49.66 18.01
CA GLN A 582 -27.95 48.52 17.11
C GLN A 582 -28.56 47.30 17.81
N PHE A 583 -28.19 47.04 19.07
CA PHE A 583 -28.74 45.94 19.86
C PHE A 583 -30.25 46.12 20.10
N ILE A 584 -30.69 47.35 20.37
CA ILE A 584 -32.11 47.69 20.48
C ILE A 584 -32.79 47.53 19.11
N ARG A 585 -32.22 48.13 18.05
CA ARG A 585 -32.78 48.07 16.68
C ARG A 585 -33.01 46.64 16.21
N LEU A 586 -32.06 45.76 16.46
CA LEU A 586 -32.10 44.36 16.06
C LEU A 586 -32.78 43.46 17.12
N THR A 587 -33.38 44.03 18.17
CA THR A 587 -34.09 43.30 19.23
C THR A 587 -33.23 42.25 19.94
N ILE A 588 -31.93 42.51 20.06
CA ILE A 588 -31.00 41.71 20.89
C ILE A 588 -31.28 41.99 22.37
N VAL A 589 -31.66 43.22 22.70
CA VAL A 589 -32.10 43.68 24.02
C VAL A 589 -33.41 44.47 23.87
N GLN A 590 -34.13 44.67 24.97
CA GLN A 590 -35.32 45.51 25.02
C GLN A 590 -34.94 46.98 25.28
N GLU A 591 -35.79 47.92 24.86
CA GLU A 591 -35.55 49.37 25.12
C GLU A 591 -35.46 49.71 26.62
N SER A 592 -36.12 48.93 27.47
CA SER A 592 -36.09 49.08 28.93
C SER A 592 -34.81 48.55 29.59
N ASP A 593 -34.00 47.78 28.86
CA ASP A 593 -32.80 47.16 29.43
C ASP A 593 -31.68 48.21 29.60
N SER A 594 -30.90 48.09 30.67
CA SER A 594 -29.66 48.85 30.82
C SER A 594 -28.45 47.98 30.45
N ARG A 595 -27.37 48.62 29.96
CA ARG A 595 -26.11 47.94 29.64
C ARG A 595 -25.56 47.15 30.82
N ASN A 596 -25.57 47.76 32.01
CA ASN A 596 -25.06 47.13 33.22
C ASN A 596 -25.89 45.91 33.61
N ASP A 597 -27.22 46.01 33.54
CA ASP A 597 -28.11 44.90 33.86
C ASP A 597 -27.93 43.75 32.87
N PHE A 598 -27.81 44.05 31.57
CA PHE A 598 -27.60 43.03 30.53
C PHE A 598 -26.32 42.20 30.75
N ILE A 599 -25.26 42.82 31.31
CA ILE A 599 -24.01 42.14 31.68
C ILE A 599 -24.17 41.39 33.01
N LEU A 600 -24.73 42.03 34.04
CA LEU A 600 -24.86 41.48 35.39
C LEU A 600 -25.81 40.27 35.48
N TYR A 601 -26.87 40.23 34.67
CA TYR A 601 -27.76 39.06 34.62
C TYR A 601 -27.14 37.83 33.93
N ARG A 602 -25.91 37.95 33.37
CA ARG A 602 -25.25 36.89 32.60
C ARG A 602 -23.93 36.39 33.21
N THR A 603 -23.38 37.10 34.19
CA THR A 603 -22.35 36.61 35.11
C THR A 603 -22.96 35.73 36.19
#